data_AF-F8A3E1-F1
#
_entry.id   AF-F8A3E1-F1
#
_cell.length_a   1.000
_cell.length_b   1.000
_cell.length_c   1.000
_cell.angle_alpha   90.00
_cell.angle_beta   90.00
_cell.angle_gamma   90.00
#
_symmetry.space_group_name_H-M   'P 1'
#
loop_
_entity.id
_entity.type
_entity.pdbx_description
1 polymer ?
#
loop_
_entity_poly.entity_id
_entity_poly.type
_entity_poly.pdbx_seq_one_letter_code
_entity_poly.pdbx_strand_id
1 'polypeptide(L)'
;MGWHEWAAVAVGLAVVVGLLVALVTWARRRDLLAHLNSSPATGTRARALGRDARERGQLIAFVANPSKPDVPALRDAVERATADQGLPAPLWLETTVEDPGRGQARAALAQGADLVVAIGGDGTVRAVAEVLTGTHVAMAIVPLGTGNLLARNLDLPIGDPFAALEVAVRGADRAIDVGWLRVLRYDDEEGPREPRRPTARRAPDAAPAAPRPRDERDHLFLVIAGLGFDAAMVADADDGLKARMGWVAYFVAGIRHLHGRRNRVHVRIDDQPTTSTRLRSLLIGNCGRLPGGLTLLPDAVVDDGWLDVAAIDTRAGIAGWAQLFGEVVLQGVGVKNGRARGIGRIDHTRARDVRVVVPAGEYAQVDGDIVGRVTEVTARVDPGALVVRVAAPA
;
A
#
# COMPACT_ATOMS: atom_id res chain seq x y z
N MET A 1 2.09 10.93 -43.50
CA MET A 1 2.07 9.72 -42.67
C MET A 1 0.64 9.40 -42.28
N GLY A 2 0.19 8.18 -42.57
CA GLY A 2 -1.13 7.70 -42.17
C GLY A 2 -1.21 7.42 -40.66
N TRP A 3 -2.41 7.39 -40.10
CA TRP A 3 -2.66 7.07 -38.69
C TRP A 3 -2.02 5.74 -38.24
N HIS A 4 -1.98 4.75 -39.13
CA HIS A 4 -1.36 3.43 -38.89
C HIS A 4 0.17 3.51 -38.76
N GLU A 5 0.83 4.43 -39.47
CA GLU A 5 2.28 4.62 -39.39
C GLU A 5 2.68 5.28 -38.08
N TRP A 6 1.89 6.26 -37.61
CA TRP A 6 2.08 6.87 -36.29
C TRP A 6 1.83 5.87 -35.15
N ALA A 7 0.83 5.00 -35.29
CA ALA A 7 0.57 3.94 -34.32
C ALA A 7 1.74 2.94 -34.26
N ALA A 8 2.29 2.53 -35.41
CA ALA A 8 3.43 1.63 -35.48
C ALA A 8 4.70 2.24 -34.84
N VAL A 9 4.96 3.53 -35.08
CA VAL A 9 6.07 4.25 -34.43
C VAL A 9 5.89 4.31 -32.92
N ALA A 10 4.68 4.60 -32.43
CA ALA A 10 4.40 4.66 -31.00
C ALA A 10 4.57 3.28 -30.31
N VAL A 11 4.14 2.19 -30.96
CA VAL A 11 4.35 0.82 -30.48
C VAL A 11 5.84 0.46 -30.48
N GLY A 12 6.56 0.79 -31.55
CA GLY A 12 8.02 0.57 -31.63
C GLY A 12 8.77 1.30 -30.52
N LEU A 13 8.40 2.56 -30.26
CA LEU A 13 8.99 3.35 -29.17
C LEU A 13 8.70 2.74 -27.79
N ALA A 14 7.46 2.30 -27.56
CA ALA A 14 7.07 1.65 -26.31
C ALA A 14 7.83 0.34 -26.06
N VAL A 15 8.07 -0.46 -27.12
CA VAL A 15 8.87 -1.69 -27.04
C VAL A 15 10.33 -1.38 -26.72
N VAL A 16 10.93 -0.38 -27.37
CA VAL A 16 12.31 0.04 -27.10
C VAL A 16 12.47 0.56 -25.68
N VAL A 17 11.54 1.39 -25.21
CA VAL A 17 11.53 1.86 -23.81
C VAL A 17 11.35 0.69 -22.84
N GLY A 18 10.44 -0.24 -23.13
CA GLY A 18 10.23 -1.45 -22.34
C GLY A 18 11.50 -2.32 -22.23
N LEU A 19 12.20 -2.52 -23.36
CA LEU A 19 13.46 -3.26 -23.42
C LEU A 19 14.60 -2.54 -22.67
N LEU A 20 14.68 -1.21 -22.78
CA LEU A 20 15.66 -0.41 -22.05
C LEU A 20 15.41 -0.47 -20.54
N VAL A 21 14.15 -0.34 -20.10
CA VAL A 21 13.77 -0.49 -18.69
C VAL A 21 14.09 -1.91 -18.20
N ALA A 22 13.77 -2.94 -18.98
CA ALA A 22 14.10 -4.32 -18.67
C ALA A 22 15.61 -4.55 -18.56
N LEU A 23 16.41 -3.97 -19.47
CA LEU A 23 17.86 -4.07 -19.45
C LEU A 23 18.47 -3.35 -18.24
N VAL A 24 18.00 -2.14 -17.93
CA VAL A 24 18.47 -1.36 -16.77
C VAL A 24 18.10 -2.06 -15.46
N THR A 25 16.88 -2.59 -15.34
CA THR A 25 16.45 -3.35 -14.15
C THR A 25 17.22 -4.67 -14.03
N TRP A 26 17.48 -5.37 -15.14
CA TRP A 26 18.31 -6.57 -15.15
C TRP A 26 19.76 -6.27 -14.77
N ALA A 27 20.36 -5.20 -15.31
CA ALA A 27 21.72 -4.79 -14.98
C ALA A 27 21.85 -4.41 -13.49
N ARG A 28 20.93 -3.56 -12.98
CA ARG A 28 20.90 -3.20 -11.54
C ARG A 28 20.71 -4.42 -10.65
N ARG A 29 19.85 -5.37 -11.05
CA ARG A 29 19.63 -6.61 -10.31
C ARG A 29 20.84 -7.54 -10.37
N ARG A 30 21.52 -7.63 -11.52
CA ARG A 30 22.75 -8.42 -11.67
C ARG A 30 23.85 -7.85 -10.80
N ASP A 31 24.01 -6.53 -10.78
CA ASP A 31 25.00 -5.86 -9.95
C ASP A 31 24.66 -6.00 -8.47
N LEU A 32 23.39 -5.86 -8.07
CA LEU A 32 22.93 -6.10 -6.70
C LEU A 32 23.21 -7.54 -6.26
N LEU A 33 22.74 -8.54 -7.00
CA LEU A 33 22.97 -9.97 -6.69
C LEU A 33 24.46 -10.31 -6.69
N ALA A 34 25.25 -9.72 -7.59
CA ALA A 34 26.71 -9.85 -7.57
C ALA A 34 27.29 -9.26 -6.27
N HIS A 35 26.84 -8.07 -5.84
CA HIS A 35 27.30 -7.46 -4.58
C HIS A 35 26.83 -8.23 -3.34
N LEU A 36 25.64 -8.84 -3.36
CA LEU A 36 25.13 -9.65 -2.25
C LEU A 36 25.90 -10.97 -2.10
N ASN A 37 26.21 -11.63 -3.23
CA ASN A 37 26.86 -12.93 -3.23
C ASN A 37 28.40 -12.86 -3.21
N SER A 38 29.02 -11.74 -3.56
CA SER A 38 30.49 -11.65 -3.69
C SER A 38 31.19 -10.56 -2.87
N SER A 39 30.47 -9.68 -2.14
CA SER A 39 31.12 -8.57 -1.44
C SER A 39 31.37 -8.83 0.07
N PRO A 40 32.64 -8.76 0.54
CA PRO A 40 32.98 -8.66 1.97
C PRO A 40 32.25 -7.51 2.69
N ALA A 41 31.84 -6.46 1.96
CA ALA A 41 31.12 -5.32 2.50
C ALA A 41 29.71 -5.69 3.00
N THR A 42 28.99 -6.57 2.30
CA THR A 42 27.64 -7.02 2.67
C THR A 42 27.65 -7.79 3.99
N GLY A 43 28.57 -8.75 4.12
CA GLY A 43 28.78 -9.47 5.40
C GLY A 43 29.24 -8.53 6.53
N THR A 44 30.01 -7.49 6.22
CA THR A 44 30.43 -6.49 7.21
C THR A 44 29.27 -5.62 7.69
N ARG A 45 28.39 -5.15 6.79
CA ARG A 45 27.16 -4.41 7.15
C ARG A 45 26.22 -5.26 8.00
N ALA A 46 25.94 -6.49 7.58
CA ALA A 46 25.10 -7.42 8.34
C ALA A 46 25.67 -7.71 9.74
N ARG A 47 26.99 -7.93 9.85
CA ARG A 47 27.65 -8.10 11.16
C ARG A 47 27.52 -6.87 12.05
N ALA A 48 27.71 -5.67 11.50
CA ALA A 48 27.53 -4.45 12.28
C ALA A 48 26.08 -4.34 12.82
N LEU A 49 25.09 -4.71 12.01
CA LEU A 49 23.68 -4.70 12.42
C LEU A 49 23.35 -5.73 13.50
N GLY A 50 23.92 -6.93 13.42
CA GLY A 50 23.76 -7.94 14.47
C GLY A 50 24.29 -7.46 15.84
N ARG A 51 25.40 -6.69 15.85
CA ARG A 51 25.95 -6.13 17.09
C ARG A 51 24.99 -5.12 17.71
N ASP A 52 24.48 -4.21 16.91
CA ASP A 52 23.57 -3.16 17.38
C ASP A 52 22.25 -3.74 17.91
N ALA A 53 21.71 -4.77 17.25
CA ALA A 53 20.52 -5.49 17.72
C ALA A 53 20.76 -6.18 19.08
N ARG A 54 21.94 -6.80 19.24
CA ARG A 54 22.36 -7.42 20.51
C ARG A 54 22.49 -6.40 21.63
N GLU A 55 23.13 -5.27 21.38
CA GLU A 55 23.31 -4.21 22.37
C GLU A 55 21.98 -3.66 22.87
N ARG A 56 20.95 -3.65 22.01
CA ARG A 56 19.57 -3.27 22.36
C ARG A 56 18.76 -4.38 23.02
N GLY A 57 19.27 -5.61 23.05
CA GLY A 57 18.56 -6.77 23.59
C GLY A 57 17.28 -7.15 22.85
N GLN A 58 17.15 -6.75 21.58
CA GLN A 58 15.90 -6.89 20.82
C GLN A 58 15.80 -8.24 20.10
N LEU A 59 14.66 -8.90 20.23
CA LEU A 59 14.29 -10.04 19.38
C LEU A 59 13.71 -9.55 18.06
N ILE A 60 14.43 -9.79 16.96
CA ILE A 60 14.01 -9.41 15.61
C ILE A 60 13.45 -10.63 14.88
N ALA A 61 12.20 -10.51 14.44
CA ALA A 61 11.57 -11.48 13.54
C ALA A 61 11.53 -10.98 12.11
N PHE A 62 11.78 -11.85 11.16
CA PHE A 62 11.75 -11.57 9.72
C PHE A 62 10.57 -12.32 9.11
N VAL A 63 9.59 -11.58 8.59
CA VAL A 63 8.46 -12.14 7.84
C VAL A 63 8.76 -11.95 6.36
N ALA A 64 9.17 -13.03 5.69
CA ALA A 64 9.79 -12.95 4.37
C ALA A 64 8.99 -13.68 3.28
N ASN A 65 8.77 -13.02 2.16
CA ASN A 65 8.14 -13.63 0.99
C ASN A 65 9.16 -14.38 0.14
N PRO A 66 9.18 -15.73 0.13
CA PRO A 66 10.23 -16.52 -0.53
C PRO A 66 10.16 -16.44 -2.06
N SER A 67 9.06 -15.94 -2.65
CA SER A 67 8.97 -15.73 -4.10
C SER A 67 9.90 -14.60 -4.61
N LYS A 68 10.43 -13.78 -3.70
CA LYS A 68 11.31 -12.67 -4.06
C LYS A 68 12.75 -13.17 -4.22
N PRO A 69 13.41 -12.87 -5.35
CA PRO A 69 14.70 -13.47 -5.70
C PRO A 69 15.85 -13.10 -4.76
N ASP A 70 15.75 -11.95 -4.08
CA ASP A 70 16.82 -11.45 -3.21
C ASP A 70 16.71 -11.99 -1.78
N VAL A 71 15.61 -12.67 -1.44
CA VAL A 71 15.32 -13.18 -0.08
C VAL A 71 16.29 -14.25 0.38
N PRO A 72 16.66 -15.27 -0.43
CA PRO A 72 17.65 -16.25 -0.02
C PRO A 72 19.01 -15.63 0.31
N ALA A 73 19.51 -14.72 -0.53
CA ALA A 73 20.79 -14.05 -0.31
C ALA A 73 20.77 -13.15 0.95
N LEU A 74 19.63 -12.48 1.20
CA LEU A 74 19.43 -11.67 2.40
C LEU A 74 19.40 -12.55 3.66
N ARG A 75 18.66 -13.66 3.63
CA ARG A 75 18.59 -14.65 4.73
C ARG A 75 19.98 -15.15 5.10
N ASP A 76 20.71 -15.65 4.13
CA ASP A 76 22.06 -16.14 4.26
C ASP A 76 23.00 -15.10 4.91
N ALA A 77 22.88 -13.83 4.52
CA ALA A 77 23.69 -12.76 5.08
C ALA A 77 23.35 -12.47 6.55
N VAL A 78 22.06 -12.49 6.92
CA VAL A 78 21.60 -12.31 8.31
C VAL A 78 22.00 -13.50 9.19
N GLU A 79 21.83 -14.72 8.70
CA GLU A 79 22.23 -15.95 9.41
C GLU A 79 23.75 -16.00 9.63
N ARG A 80 24.56 -15.69 8.60
CA ARG A 80 26.02 -15.58 8.78
C ARG A 80 26.40 -14.49 9.78
N ALA A 81 25.76 -13.32 9.72
CA ALA A 81 26.06 -12.23 10.62
C ALA A 81 25.74 -12.53 12.08
N THR A 82 24.65 -13.27 12.34
CA THR A 82 24.27 -13.71 13.69
C THR A 82 25.19 -14.81 14.20
N ALA A 83 25.51 -15.81 13.35
CA ALA A 83 26.43 -16.89 13.68
C ALA A 83 27.85 -16.40 14.02
N ASP A 84 28.41 -15.48 13.20
CA ASP A 84 29.74 -14.88 13.42
C ASP A 84 29.86 -14.15 14.77
N GLN A 85 28.74 -13.83 15.41
CA GLN A 85 28.68 -13.09 16.68
C GLN A 85 28.19 -13.94 17.85
N GLY A 86 27.98 -15.24 17.63
CA GLY A 86 27.42 -16.14 18.63
C GLY A 86 26.02 -15.71 19.09
N LEU A 87 25.24 -15.07 18.21
CA LEU A 87 23.84 -14.73 18.46
C LEU A 87 22.94 -15.94 18.15
N PRO A 88 21.78 -16.06 18.80
CA PRO A 88 20.75 -17.00 18.38
C PRO A 88 20.41 -16.79 16.90
N ALA A 89 20.00 -17.87 16.24
CA ALA A 89 19.52 -17.79 14.87
C ALA A 89 18.35 -16.79 14.78
N PRO A 90 18.30 -15.95 13.73
CA PRO A 90 17.22 -14.99 13.56
C PRO A 90 15.89 -15.71 13.42
N LEU A 91 14.82 -15.14 13.99
CA LEU A 91 13.47 -15.70 13.81
C LEU A 91 12.99 -15.44 12.39
N TRP A 92 13.25 -16.38 11.49
CA TRP A 92 12.91 -16.26 10.07
C TRP A 92 11.64 -17.04 9.74
N LEU A 93 10.60 -16.33 9.31
CA LEU A 93 9.26 -16.85 9.08
C LEU A 93 8.84 -16.57 7.64
N GLU A 94 8.79 -17.62 6.82
CA GLU A 94 8.43 -17.49 5.41
C GLU A 94 6.90 -17.45 5.22
N THR A 95 6.45 -16.55 4.35
CA THR A 95 5.03 -16.42 3.98
C THR A 95 4.64 -17.49 2.97
N THR A 96 3.34 -17.78 2.85
CA THR A 96 2.80 -18.61 1.77
C THR A 96 1.91 -17.77 0.85
N VAL A 97 1.35 -18.39 -0.20
CA VAL A 97 0.38 -17.72 -1.08
C VAL A 97 -0.92 -17.45 -0.33
N GLU A 98 -1.33 -18.39 0.51
CA GLU A 98 -2.55 -18.36 1.30
C GLU A 98 -2.44 -17.44 2.52
N ASP A 99 -1.23 -17.34 3.09
CA ASP A 99 -0.92 -16.44 4.20
C ASP A 99 0.27 -15.55 3.85
N PRO A 100 0.02 -14.34 3.31
CA PRO A 100 1.06 -13.43 2.86
C PRO A 100 1.81 -12.74 4.01
N GLY A 101 1.55 -13.09 5.28
CA GLY A 101 2.32 -12.60 6.43
C GLY A 101 1.56 -12.47 7.75
N ARG A 102 0.25 -12.75 7.80
CA ARG A 102 -0.55 -12.59 9.03
C ARG A 102 -0.17 -13.64 10.07
N GLY A 103 -0.14 -14.91 9.71
CA GLY A 103 0.22 -16.01 10.61
C GLY A 103 1.65 -15.90 11.09
N GLN A 104 2.57 -15.51 10.21
CA GLN A 104 3.98 -15.29 10.54
C GLN A 104 4.14 -14.11 11.51
N ALA A 105 3.45 -12.99 11.28
CA ALA A 105 3.47 -11.87 12.23
C ALA A 105 2.89 -12.26 13.60
N ARG A 106 1.80 -13.05 13.65
CA ARG A 106 1.26 -13.56 14.93
C ARG A 106 2.23 -14.51 15.62
N ALA A 107 2.91 -15.37 14.86
CA ALA A 107 3.93 -16.27 15.39
C ALA A 107 5.14 -15.50 15.94
N ALA A 108 5.53 -14.40 15.29
CA ALA A 108 6.57 -13.50 15.80
C ALA A 108 6.17 -12.85 17.12
N LEU A 109 4.96 -12.32 17.22
CA LEU A 109 4.43 -11.74 18.47
C LEU A 109 4.36 -12.79 19.59
N ALA A 110 3.89 -14.00 19.29
CA ALA A 110 3.81 -15.09 20.26
C ALA A 110 5.19 -15.54 20.79
N GLN A 111 6.25 -15.33 20.00
CA GLN A 111 7.63 -15.60 20.39
C GLN A 111 8.29 -14.39 21.09
N GLY A 112 7.57 -13.28 21.28
CA GLY A 112 8.05 -12.11 22.00
C GLY A 112 8.95 -11.19 21.16
N ALA A 113 8.75 -11.14 19.83
CA ALA A 113 9.52 -10.23 18.99
C ALA A 113 9.28 -8.75 19.34
N ASP A 114 10.36 -7.99 19.51
CA ASP A 114 10.33 -6.53 19.73
C ASP A 114 10.26 -5.74 18.41
N LEU A 115 10.70 -6.38 17.32
CA LEU A 115 10.72 -5.82 15.98
C LEU A 115 10.32 -6.91 14.98
N VAL A 116 9.40 -6.58 14.08
CA VAL A 116 9.03 -7.45 12.95
C VAL A 116 9.41 -6.78 11.63
N VAL A 117 10.28 -7.41 10.86
CA VAL A 117 10.75 -6.94 9.55
C VAL A 117 9.93 -7.61 8.46
N ALA A 118 9.06 -6.86 7.79
CA ALA A 118 8.32 -7.31 6.61
C ALA A 118 9.22 -7.23 5.36
N ILE A 119 9.61 -8.38 4.81
CA ILE A 119 10.43 -8.50 3.61
C ILE A 119 9.54 -8.96 2.44
N GLY A 120 9.12 -8.04 1.59
CA GLY A 120 8.20 -8.37 0.51
C GLY A 120 7.66 -7.15 -0.23
N GLY A 121 6.53 -7.35 -0.91
CA GLY A 121 5.77 -6.27 -1.55
C GLY A 121 4.63 -5.76 -0.67
N ASP A 122 3.77 -4.93 -1.27
CA ASP A 122 2.69 -4.22 -0.56
C ASP A 122 1.74 -5.15 0.19
N GLY A 123 1.35 -6.28 -0.40
CA GLY A 123 0.51 -7.28 0.27
C GLY A 123 1.13 -7.91 1.53
N THR A 124 2.44 -8.19 1.52
CA THR A 124 3.17 -8.69 2.70
C THR A 124 3.25 -7.61 3.78
N VAL A 125 3.59 -6.37 3.39
CA VAL A 125 3.66 -5.23 4.31
C VAL A 125 2.31 -4.99 4.97
N ARG A 126 1.22 -4.97 4.19
CA ARG A 126 -0.15 -4.79 4.69
C ARG A 126 -0.59 -5.92 5.63
N ALA A 127 -0.29 -7.17 5.28
CA ALA A 127 -0.61 -8.33 6.11
C ALA A 127 0.10 -8.30 7.48
N VAL A 128 1.39 -7.94 7.50
CA VAL A 128 2.16 -7.79 8.73
C VAL A 128 1.65 -6.59 9.54
N ALA A 129 1.47 -5.43 8.89
CA ALA A 129 0.95 -4.23 9.53
C ALA A 129 -0.42 -4.47 10.19
N GLU A 130 -1.31 -5.21 9.53
CA GLU A 130 -2.61 -5.54 10.07
C GLU A 130 -2.51 -6.23 11.44
N VAL A 131 -1.57 -7.17 11.60
CA VAL A 131 -1.36 -7.88 12.87
C VAL A 131 -0.72 -7.00 13.94
N LEU A 132 0.23 -6.15 13.54
CA LEU A 132 0.97 -5.29 14.46
C LEU A 132 0.22 -4.02 14.86
N THR A 133 -0.83 -3.66 14.13
CA THR A 133 -1.70 -2.52 14.46
C THR A 133 -2.31 -2.70 15.85
N GLY A 134 -2.10 -1.71 16.72
CA GLY A 134 -2.52 -1.69 18.13
C GLY A 134 -1.55 -2.37 19.08
N THR A 135 -0.40 -2.84 18.59
CA THR A 135 0.68 -3.38 19.41
C THR A 135 1.79 -2.34 19.61
N HIS A 136 2.68 -2.57 20.57
CA HIS A 136 3.89 -1.76 20.78
C HIS A 136 5.08 -2.24 19.96
N VAL A 137 4.92 -3.36 19.22
CA VAL A 137 6.00 -3.99 18.45
C VAL A 137 6.18 -3.21 17.16
N ALA A 138 7.41 -2.72 16.93
CA ALA A 138 7.72 -1.93 15.75
C ALA A 138 7.73 -2.81 14.49
N MET A 139 7.28 -2.23 13.38
CA MET A 139 7.39 -2.83 12.05
C MET A 139 8.50 -2.16 11.25
N ALA A 140 9.43 -2.93 10.70
CA ALA A 140 10.35 -2.45 9.66
C ALA A 140 9.98 -3.04 8.30
N ILE A 141 10.40 -2.38 7.22
CA ILE A 141 10.07 -2.79 5.85
C ILE A 141 11.37 -2.94 5.06
N VAL A 142 11.56 -4.11 4.44
CA VAL A 142 12.54 -4.32 3.35
C VAL A 142 11.75 -4.43 2.04
N PRO A 143 11.72 -3.36 1.23
CA PRO A 143 10.81 -3.25 0.09
C PRO A 143 11.33 -4.04 -1.12
N LEU A 144 10.75 -5.22 -1.35
CA LEU A 144 11.05 -6.12 -2.49
C LEU A 144 9.85 -6.28 -3.44
N GLY A 145 8.88 -5.37 -3.39
CA GLY A 145 7.74 -5.30 -4.30
C GLY A 145 7.94 -4.36 -5.49
N THR A 146 6.98 -4.36 -6.40
CA THR A 146 6.95 -3.44 -7.54
C THR A 146 6.49 -2.04 -7.14
N GLY A 147 5.45 -1.95 -6.29
CA GLY A 147 4.88 -0.68 -5.81
C GLY A 147 5.69 -0.07 -4.67
N ASN A 148 5.81 -0.82 -3.56
CA ASN A 148 6.46 -0.39 -2.32
C ASN A 148 5.84 0.92 -1.80
N LEU A 149 4.52 0.98 -1.80
CA LEU A 149 3.72 2.20 -1.61
C LEU A 149 4.01 2.85 -0.25
N LEU A 150 3.90 2.10 0.85
CA LEU A 150 4.19 2.65 2.18
C LEU A 150 5.67 3.01 2.33
N ALA A 151 6.58 2.15 1.87
CA ALA A 151 8.02 2.40 1.98
C ALA A 151 8.44 3.72 1.33
N ARG A 152 7.81 4.09 0.20
CA ARG A 152 8.02 5.40 -0.45
C ARG A 152 7.48 6.55 0.38
N ASN A 153 6.31 6.39 0.99
CA ASN A 153 5.73 7.42 1.86
C ASN A 153 6.51 7.63 3.16
N LEU A 154 7.35 6.66 3.54
CA LEU A 154 8.27 6.71 4.67
C LEU A 154 9.72 7.04 4.28
N ASP A 155 9.98 7.37 3.01
CA ASP A 155 11.33 7.67 2.47
C ASP A 155 12.37 6.55 2.72
N LEU A 156 11.91 5.29 2.75
CA LEU A 156 12.79 4.15 2.93
C LEU A 156 13.64 3.88 1.67
N PRO A 157 14.87 3.37 1.82
CA PRO A 157 15.69 2.96 0.69
C PRO A 157 14.97 1.93 -0.19
N ILE A 158 14.79 2.26 -1.48
CA ILE A 158 14.21 1.36 -2.48
C ILE A 158 15.33 0.82 -3.38
N GLY A 159 15.41 -0.51 -3.50
CA GLY A 159 16.40 -1.19 -4.35
C GLY A 159 17.75 -1.47 -3.70
N ASP A 160 17.94 -1.11 -2.42
CA ASP A 160 19.03 -1.58 -1.56
C ASP A 160 18.44 -2.24 -0.30
N PRO A 161 18.26 -3.57 -0.29
CA PRO A 161 17.71 -4.29 0.85
C PRO A 161 18.54 -4.15 2.14
N PHE A 162 19.85 -3.94 2.04
CA PHE A 162 20.72 -3.78 3.21
C PHE A 162 20.61 -2.38 3.79
N ALA A 163 20.48 -1.34 2.96
CA ALA A 163 20.15 0.00 3.47
C ALA A 163 18.79 0.02 4.18
N ALA A 164 17.79 -0.70 3.66
CA ALA A 164 16.51 -0.86 4.35
C ALA A 164 16.64 -1.64 5.68
N LEU A 165 17.49 -2.67 5.72
CA LEU A 165 17.79 -3.39 6.96
C LEU A 165 18.57 -2.52 7.98
N GLU A 166 19.43 -1.61 7.51
CA GLU A 166 20.09 -0.62 8.37
C GLU A 166 19.06 0.30 9.03
N VAL A 167 18.07 0.77 8.27
CA VAL A 167 16.95 1.50 8.85
C VAL A 167 16.19 0.64 9.86
N ALA A 168 15.93 -0.64 9.56
CA ALA A 168 15.22 -1.54 10.46
C ALA A 168 15.85 -1.64 11.87
N VAL A 169 17.19 -1.69 11.94
CA VAL A 169 17.94 -1.89 13.20
C VAL A 169 18.33 -0.58 13.86
N ARG A 170 18.73 0.44 13.09
CA ARG A 170 19.29 1.70 13.61
C ARG A 170 18.32 2.88 13.56
N GLY A 171 17.20 2.72 12.86
CA GLY A 171 16.22 3.77 12.66
C GLY A 171 15.51 4.20 13.94
N ALA A 172 14.65 5.19 13.79
CA ALA A 172 13.77 5.68 14.83
C ALA A 172 12.36 5.10 14.68
N ASP A 173 11.67 4.95 15.80
CA ASP A 173 10.26 4.58 15.81
C ASP A 173 9.40 5.80 15.50
N ARG A 174 8.45 5.62 14.59
CA ARG A 174 7.41 6.59 14.25
C ARG A 174 6.07 5.90 14.36
N ALA A 175 5.18 6.43 15.19
CA ALA A 175 3.79 6.02 15.17
C ALA A 175 3.13 6.63 13.94
N ILE A 176 2.46 5.81 13.14
CA ILE A 176 1.71 6.22 11.96
C ILE A 176 0.26 5.79 12.07
N ASP A 177 -0.58 6.50 11.35
CA ASP A 177 -1.99 6.21 11.22
C ASP A 177 -2.20 5.04 10.28
N VAL A 178 -3.29 4.31 10.51
CA VAL A 178 -3.77 3.29 9.56
C VAL A 178 -5.22 3.54 9.19
N GLY A 179 -5.54 3.23 7.95
CA GLY A 179 -6.91 3.26 7.45
C GLY A 179 -7.59 1.90 7.59
N TRP A 180 -8.87 1.91 7.95
CA TRP A 180 -9.73 0.74 7.95
C TRP A 180 -10.88 0.94 6.99
N LEU A 181 -11.02 0.05 6.01
CA LEU A 181 -12.15 -0.01 5.09
C LEU A 181 -13.06 -1.18 5.47
N ARG A 182 -14.22 -0.88 6.06
CA ARG A 182 -15.29 -1.86 6.24
C ARG A 182 -16.15 -1.93 4.99
N VAL A 183 -16.45 -3.13 4.51
CA VAL A 183 -17.28 -3.32 3.31
C VAL A 183 -18.57 -4.08 3.57
N LEU A 184 -19.65 -3.69 2.88
CA LEU A 184 -20.81 -4.56 2.66
C LEU A 184 -20.75 -5.06 1.22
N ARG A 185 -20.54 -6.38 1.08
CA ARG A 185 -20.41 -7.02 -0.23
C ARG A 185 -21.69 -6.86 -1.04
N TYR A 186 -21.51 -6.83 -2.35
CA TYR A 186 -22.59 -6.95 -3.30
C TYR A 186 -22.88 -8.44 -3.46
N ASP A 187 -23.98 -8.92 -2.87
CA ASP A 187 -24.43 -10.29 -3.12
C ASP A 187 -25.09 -10.32 -4.50
N ASP A 188 -24.49 -11.04 -5.45
CA ASP A 188 -25.01 -11.14 -6.82
C ASP A 188 -26.27 -12.04 -6.93
N GLU A 189 -26.77 -12.64 -5.84
CA GLU A 189 -27.92 -13.57 -5.91
C GLU A 189 -29.02 -13.36 -4.86
N GLU A 190 -30.26 -13.46 -5.33
CA GLU A 190 -31.48 -13.71 -4.56
C GLU A 190 -31.38 -15.07 -3.83
N GLY A 191 -30.59 -15.14 -2.75
CA GLY A 191 -30.59 -16.24 -1.78
C GLY A 191 -31.53 -15.97 -0.59
N PRO A 192 -32.01 -16.99 0.14
CA PRO A 192 -33.03 -16.81 1.18
C PRO A 192 -32.51 -15.89 2.29
N ARG A 193 -33.20 -14.78 2.51
CA ARG A 193 -32.89 -13.82 3.58
C ARG A 193 -33.07 -14.51 4.93
N GLU A 194 -31.97 -14.78 5.62
CA GLU A 194 -32.02 -15.11 7.05
C GLU A 194 -32.63 -13.90 7.80
N PRO A 195 -33.64 -14.12 8.66
CA PRO A 195 -34.33 -13.01 9.31
C PRO A 195 -33.37 -12.23 10.21
N ARG A 196 -33.24 -10.92 9.94
CA ARG A 196 -32.50 -9.96 10.77
C ARG A 196 -32.96 -10.08 12.22
N ARG A 197 -32.07 -10.53 13.12
CA ARG A 197 -32.29 -10.39 14.56
C ARG A 197 -32.34 -8.89 14.92
N PRO A 198 -33.37 -8.42 15.62
CA PRO A 198 -33.44 -7.03 16.05
C PRO A 198 -32.27 -6.73 17.00
N THR A 199 -31.54 -5.66 16.70
CA THR A 199 -30.47 -5.13 17.55
C THR A 199 -31.08 -4.61 18.85
N ALA A 200 -30.79 -5.29 19.96
CA ALA A 200 -31.17 -4.82 21.29
C ALA A 200 -30.46 -3.49 21.59
N ARG A 201 -31.24 -2.52 22.09
CA ARG A 201 -30.77 -1.20 22.52
C ARG A 201 -29.82 -1.36 23.71
N ARG A 202 -28.58 -0.89 23.60
CA ARG A 202 -27.55 -0.98 24.65
C ARG A 202 -27.96 -0.12 25.86
N ALA A 203 -27.91 -0.69 27.06
CA ALA A 203 -28.09 0.04 28.32
C ALA A 203 -26.88 0.97 28.59
N PRO A 204 -27.04 2.09 29.32
CA PRO A 204 -26.06 3.18 29.35
C PRO A 204 -24.73 2.88 30.06
N ASP A 205 -24.62 1.81 30.86
CA ASP A 205 -23.50 1.68 31.81
C ASP A 205 -22.62 0.42 31.64
N ALA A 206 -22.46 -0.07 30.39
CA ALA A 206 -21.57 -1.21 30.13
C ALA A 206 -20.11 -0.76 29.97
N ALA A 207 -19.24 -1.22 30.87
CA ALA A 207 -17.77 -1.12 30.86
C ALA A 207 -17.14 -1.30 29.47
N PRO A 208 -15.95 -0.71 29.20
CA PRO A 208 -15.31 -0.80 27.88
C PRO A 208 -15.13 -2.26 27.49
N ALA A 209 -15.79 -2.65 26.40
CA ALA A 209 -15.77 -4.01 25.91
C ALA A 209 -14.36 -4.36 25.43
N ALA A 210 -13.90 -5.57 25.75
CA ALA A 210 -12.70 -6.16 25.17
C ALA A 210 -12.70 -6.02 23.62
N PRO A 211 -11.52 -5.94 22.97
CA PRO A 211 -11.44 -5.76 21.53
C PRO A 211 -12.23 -6.85 20.82
N ARG A 212 -13.20 -6.42 20.00
CA ARG A 212 -14.05 -7.37 19.25
C ARG A 212 -13.17 -8.17 18.29
N PRO A 213 -13.42 -9.47 18.10
CA PRO A 213 -12.79 -10.23 17.02
C PRO A 213 -13.06 -9.51 15.69
N ARG A 214 -12.00 -9.28 14.91
CA ARG A 214 -12.08 -8.47 13.67
C ARG A 214 -12.98 -9.18 12.65
N ASP A 215 -13.98 -8.45 12.17
CA ASP A 215 -14.95 -8.88 11.17
C ASP A 215 -14.23 -9.08 9.83
N GLU A 216 -14.49 -10.17 9.09
CA GLU A 216 -13.89 -10.43 7.76
C GLU A 216 -14.18 -9.32 6.73
N ARG A 217 -15.11 -8.42 7.08
CA ARG A 217 -15.48 -7.22 6.33
C ARG A 217 -14.52 -6.04 6.52
N ASP A 218 -13.62 -6.09 7.50
CA ASP A 218 -12.69 -5.01 7.80
C ASP A 218 -11.33 -5.25 7.10
N HIS A 219 -10.95 -4.32 6.22
CA HIS A 219 -9.71 -4.36 5.47
C HIS A 219 -8.82 -3.19 5.87
N LEU A 220 -7.62 -3.46 6.36
CA LEU A 220 -6.63 -2.41 6.61
C LEU A 220 -6.01 -1.92 5.30
N PHE A 221 -5.82 -0.60 5.20
CA PHE A 221 -5.03 0.06 4.17
C PHE A 221 -4.03 1.03 4.82
N LEU A 222 -2.83 1.11 4.25
CA LEU A 222 -1.73 1.94 4.74
C LEU A 222 -1.57 3.21 3.93
N VAL A 223 -1.95 3.18 2.65
CA VAL A 223 -1.72 4.27 1.71
C VAL A 223 -3.03 4.78 1.16
N ILE A 224 -3.83 3.93 0.51
CA ILE A 224 -5.06 4.38 -0.16
C ILE A 224 -6.10 3.27 -0.24
N ALA A 225 -7.36 3.66 -0.08
CA ALA A 225 -8.52 2.86 -0.44
C ALA A 225 -9.29 3.55 -1.57
N GLY A 226 -9.90 2.75 -2.44
CA GLY A 226 -10.62 3.23 -3.61
C GLY A 226 -11.99 2.58 -3.75
N LEU A 227 -12.97 3.35 -4.17
CA LEU A 227 -14.29 2.89 -4.62
C LEU A 227 -14.55 3.43 -6.03
N GLY A 228 -14.82 2.55 -6.98
CA GLY A 228 -14.98 2.94 -8.39
C GLY A 228 -13.95 2.31 -9.30
N PHE A 229 -13.81 2.91 -10.48
CA PHE A 229 -13.01 2.43 -11.61
C PHE A 229 -11.59 1.90 -11.25
N ASP A 230 -10.95 2.45 -10.23
CA ASP A 230 -9.65 2.01 -9.70
C ASP A 230 -9.62 0.54 -9.25
N ALA A 231 -10.77 -0.03 -8.87
CA ALA A 231 -10.91 -1.39 -8.38
C ALA A 231 -11.43 -2.39 -9.45
N ALA A 232 -12.19 -1.92 -10.44
CA ALA A 232 -12.66 -2.76 -11.55
C ALA A 232 -11.52 -3.15 -12.52
N MET A 233 -10.46 -2.33 -12.61
CA MET A 233 -9.32 -2.56 -13.51
C MET A 233 -8.32 -3.61 -13.01
N VAL A 234 -8.22 -3.86 -11.70
CA VAL A 234 -7.32 -4.91 -11.17
C VAL A 234 -7.97 -6.29 -11.30
N ALA A 235 -9.32 -6.36 -11.28
CA ALA A 235 -10.06 -7.60 -11.45
C ALA A 235 -9.92 -8.23 -12.84
N ASP A 236 -9.59 -7.42 -13.86
CA ASP A 236 -9.52 -7.82 -15.28
C ASP A 236 -8.06 -7.91 -15.82
N ALA A 237 -7.05 -7.87 -14.94
CA ALA A 237 -5.64 -7.87 -15.32
C ALA A 237 -5.05 -9.29 -15.39
N ASP A 238 -4.68 -9.73 -16.59
CA ASP A 238 -3.98 -11.00 -16.89
C ASP A 238 -2.64 -11.09 -16.13
N ASP A 239 -2.38 -12.24 -15.48
CA ASP A 239 -1.23 -12.46 -14.59
C ASP A 239 0.13 -12.30 -15.27
N GLY A 240 0.19 -12.42 -16.61
CA GLY A 240 1.41 -12.22 -17.40
C GLY A 240 1.87 -10.76 -17.53
N LEU A 241 0.95 -9.79 -17.38
CA LEU A 241 1.27 -8.36 -17.51
C LEU A 241 1.94 -7.78 -16.25
N LYS A 242 1.80 -8.48 -15.11
CA LYS A 242 2.38 -8.11 -13.80
C LYS A 242 3.91 -8.13 -13.78
N ALA A 243 4.56 -8.89 -14.67
CA ALA A 243 5.97 -9.25 -14.54
C ALA A 243 6.96 -8.41 -15.37
N ARG A 244 6.53 -7.61 -16.36
CA ARG A 244 7.47 -7.11 -17.39
C ARG A 244 7.55 -5.61 -17.65
N MET A 245 6.59 -4.79 -17.26
CA MET A 245 6.66 -3.33 -17.48
C MET A 245 5.85 -2.60 -16.41
N GLY A 246 6.53 -2.12 -15.38
CA GLY A 246 5.93 -1.57 -14.16
C GLY A 246 4.74 -0.63 -14.34
N TRP A 247 3.98 -0.49 -13.25
CA TRP A 247 2.74 0.26 -12.99
C TRP A 247 2.33 1.42 -13.93
N VAL A 248 3.27 2.15 -14.55
CA VAL A 248 2.99 3.20 -15.54
C VAL A 248 2.26 2.65 -16.77
N ALA A 249 2.56 1.43 -17.23
CA ALA A 249 1.81 0.80 -18.33
C ALA A 249 0.39 0.39 -17.91
N TYR A 250 0.22 -0.08 -16.67
CA TYR A 250 -1.07 -0.40 -16.05
C TYR A 250 -1.95 0.85 -15.93
N PHE A 251 -1.37 1.95 -15.47
CA PHE A 251 -2.06 3.22 -15.31
C PHE A 251 -2.40 3.90 -16.66
N VAL A 252 -1.49 3.86 -17.64
CA VAL A 252 -1.72 4.38 -19.01
C VAL A 252 -2.73 3.53 -19.80
N ALA A 253 -2.77 2.21 -19.56
CA ALA A 253 -3.84 1.35 -20.08
C ALA A 253 -5.18 1.68 -19.41
N GLY A 254 -5.18 1.97 -18.10
CA GLY A 254 -6.34 2.43 -17.37
C GLY A 254 -6.92 3.73 -17.92
N ILE A 255 -6.06 4.67 -18.35
CA ILE A 255 -6.49 5.94 -18.96
C ILE A 255 -7.35 5.74 -20.22
N ARG A 256 -7.07 4.72 -21.04
CA ARG A 256 -7.84 4.44 -22.26
C ARG A 256 -9.24 3.89 -21.99
N HIS A 257 -9.48 3.35 -20.78
CA HIS A 257 -10.76 2.75 -20.37
C HIS A 257 -11.60 3.66 -19.45
N LEU A 258 -11.15 4.89 -19.18
CA LEU A 258 -11.80 5.93 -18.35
C LEU A 258 -13.19 6.41 -18.82
N HIS A 259 -13.78 5.75 -19.82
CA HIS A 259 -15.12 6.01 -20.35
C HIS A 259 -16.26 5.42 -19.49
N GLY A 260 -15.98 4.93 -18.29
CA GLY A 260 -16.97 4.32 -17.38
C GLY A 260 -18.17 5.21 -17.03
N ARG A 261 -19.28 4.62 -16.56
CA ARG A 261 -20.49 5.37 -16.17
C ARG A 261 -20.27 6.10 -14.84
N ARG A 262 -20.93 7.26 -14.67
CA ARG A 262 -20.96 7.96 -13.37
C ARG A 262 -21.93 7.25 -12.45
N ASN A 263 -21.48 6.81 -11.28
CA ASN A 263 -22.33 6.13 -10.31
C ASN A 263 -22.99 7.14 -9.38
N ARG A 264 -24.27 6.94 -9.09
CA ARG A 264 -24.94 7.66 -8.01
C ARG A 264 -24.45 7.08 -6.68
N VAL A 265 -23.90 7.93 -5.84
CA VAL A 265 -23.39 7.57 -4.52
C VAL A 265 -24.00 8.47 -3.46
N HIS A 266 -24.13 7.95 -2.25
CA HIS A 266 -24.50 8.69 -1.06
C HIS A 266 -23.30 8.71 -0.12
N VAL A 267 -22.74 9.90 0.11
CA VAL A 267 -21.52 10.07 0.89
C VAL A 267 -21.85 10.82 2.18
N ARG A 268 -21.40 10.28 3.31
CA ARG A 268 -21.37 10.95 4.61
C ARG A 268 -19.92 11.08 5.03
N ILE A 269 -19.53 12.28 5.43
CA ILE A 269 -18.18 12.60 5.90
C ILE A 269 -18.31 13.12 7.32
N ASP A 270 -17.69 12.41 8.26
CA ASP A 270 -17.80 12.65 9.70
C ASP A 270 -19.28 12.85 10.12
N ASP A 271 -19.56 13.92 10.88
CA ASP A 271 -20.89 14.27 11.38
C ASP A 271 -21.73 15.09 10.39
N GLN A 272 -21.26 15.26 9.14
CA GLN A 272 -22.00 16.04 8.15
C GLN A 272 -23.21 15.27 7.59
N PRO A 273 -24.25 15.97 7.11
CA PRO A 273 -25.38 15.32 6.45
C PRO A 273 -24.97 14.52 5.21
N THR A 274 -25.59 13.36 5.02
CA THR A 274 -25.38 12.55 3.82
C THR A 274 -25.74 13.33 2.56
N THR A 275 -24.76 13.46 1.65
CA THR A 275 -24.93 14.14 0.36
C THR A 275 -25.02 13.12 -0.77
N SER A 276 -25.95 13.33 -1.70
CA SER A 276 -26.07 12.50 -2.89
C SER A 276 -25.35 13.16 -4.06
N THR A 277 -24.41 12.45 -4.69
CA THR A 277 -23.66 12.96 -5.83
C THR A 277 -23.46 11.90 -6.90
N ARG A 278 -22.90 12.29 -8.04
CA ARG A 278 -22.47 11.40 -9.11
C ARG A 278 -20.97 11.56 -9.35
N LEU A 279 -20.21 10.53 -9.06
CA LEU A 279 -18.76 10.50 -9.25
C LEU A 279 -18.33 9.27 -10.06
N ARG A 280 -17.10 9.30 -10.57
CA ARG A 280 -16.49 8.17 -11.29
C ARG A 280 -15.67 7.28 -10.36
N SER A 281 -14.94 7.92 -9.46
CA SER A 281 -14.13 7.26 -8.45
C SER A 281 -14.09 8.12 -7.19
N LEU A 282 -14.01 7.47 -6.04
CA LEU A 282 -13.71 8.09 -4.76
C LEU A 282 -12.44 7.44 -4.23
N LEU A 283 -11.48 8.26 -3.85
CA LEU A 283 -10.22 7.84 -3.24
C LEU A 283 -10.17 8.35 -1.81
N ILE A 284 -9.66 7.51 -0.91
CA ILE A 284 -9.52 7.80 0.51
C ILE A 284 -8.08 7.42 0.88
N GLY A 285 -7.22 8.41 1.05
CA GLY A 285 -5.80 8.21 1.31
C GLY A 285 -5.41 8.50 2.75
N ASN A 286 -4.56 7.63 3.28
CA ASN A 286 -3.74 7.89 4.47
C ASN A 286 -2.38 8.52 4.09
N CYS A 287 -1.98 8.34 2.83
CA CYS A 287 -0.72 8.83 2.28
C CYS A 287 -0.94 9.46 0.90
N GLY A 288 -0.02 10.33 0.50
CA GLY A 288 -0.12 11.11 -0.73
C GLY A 288 0.71 10.65 -1.91
N ARG A 289 1.83 9.95 -1.66
CA ARG A 289 2.82 9.64 -2.70
C ARG A 289 2.59 8.28 -3.32
N LEU A 290 2.75 8.23 -4.64
CA LEU A 290 2.68 7.02 -5.46
C LEU A 290 4.02 6.76 -6.18
N PRO A 291 4.22 5.56 -6.74
CA PRO A 291 5.44 5.23 -7.48
C PRO A 291 5.66 6.16 -8.68
N GLY A 292 6.92 6.47 -8.97
CA GLY A 292 7.32 7.33 -10.10
C GLY A 292 7.37 8.82 -9.78
N GLY A 293 7.38 9.21 -8.50
CA GLY A 293 7.45 10.62 -8.08
C GLY A 293 6.11 11.36 -8.18
N LEU A 294 5.02 10.64 -8.42
CA LEU A 294 3.68 11.18 -8.50
C LEU A 294 3.13 11.41 -7.09
N THR A 295 2.48 12.55 -6.87
CA THR A 295 1.78 12.85 -5.62
C THR A 295 0.31 13.06 -5.95
N LEU A 296 -0.55 12.15 -5.48
CA LEU A 296 -1.98 12.17 -5.76
C LEU A 296 -2.75 13.01 -4.73
N LEU A 297 -2.36 12.92 -3.46
CA LEU A 297 -2.95 13.66 -2.35
C LEU A 297 -1.83 14.48 -1.68
N PRO A 298 -1.52 15.70 -2.17
CA PRO A 298 -0.33 16.45 -1.74
C PRO A 298 -0.37 16.90 -0.28
N ASP A 299 -1.57 16.98 0.31
CA ASP A 299 -1.76 17.41 1.69
C ASP A 299 -1.84 16.23 2.67
N ALA A 300 -1.78 14.98 2.19
CA ALA A 300 -1.89 13.79 3.03
C ALA A 300 -0.62 13.56 3.86
N VAL A 301 -0.81 13.46 5.17
CA VAL A 301 0.24 13.24 6.17
C VAL A 301 -0.05 11.93 6.90
N VAL A 302 0.95 11.07 7.01
CA VAL A 302 0.80 9.67 7.45
C VAL A 302 0.53 9.51 8.96
N ASP A 303 0.57 10.60 9.74
CA ASP A 303 0.50 10.60 11.21
C ASP A 303 -0.21 11.84 11.79
N ASP A 304 -1.17 12.42 11.05
CA ASP A 304 -1.91 13.62 11.47
C ASP A 304 -3.34 13.35 12.00
N GLY A 305 -3.76 12.09 11.99
CA GLY A 305 -5.06 11.61 12.42
C GLY A 305 -6.19 11.89 11.43
N TRP A 306 -5.88 12.08 10.15
CA TRP A 306 -6.86 12.33 9.08
C TRP A 306 -6.69 11.39 7.88
N LEU A 307 -7.79 11.20 7.16
CA LEU A 307 -7.79 10.66 5.80
C LEU A 307 -8.10 11.78 4.81
N ASP A 308 -7.41 11.78 3.69
CA ASP A 308 -7.66 12.68 2.56
C ASP A 308 -8.60 12.02 1.56
N VAL A 309 -9.76 12.63 1.37
CA VAL A 309 -10.81 12.16 0.48
C VAL A 309 -10.81 12.97 -0.80
N ALA A 310 -10.65 12.31 -1.94
CA ALA A 310 -10.68 12.90 -3.26
C ALA A 310 -11.81 12.28 -4.10
N ALA A 311 -12.79 13.10 -4.48
CA ALA A 311 -13.86 12.69 -5.39
C ALA A 311 -13.51 13.08 -6.84
N ILE A 312 -13.40 12.11 -7.73
CA ILE A 312 -13.05 12.35 -9.14
C ILE A 312 -14.33 12.44 -9.99
N ASP A 313 -14.69 13.67 -10.39
CA ASP A 313 -15.78 13.97 -11.35
C ASP A 313 -15.21 14.69 -12.59
N THR A 314 -14.55 13.95 -13.48
CA THR A 314 -14.11 14.51 -14.77
C THR A 314 -15.29 14.58 -15.75
N ARG A 315 -15.84 15.79 -15.89
CA ARG A 315 -16.97 16.11 -16.79
C ARG A 315 -16.56 16.19 -18.26
N ALA A 316 -15.26 16.38 -18.54
CA ALA A 316 -14.71 16.58 -19.88
C ALA A 316 -14.04 15.33 -20.51
N GLY A 317 -14.17 14.13 -19.92
CA GLY A 317 -13.54 12.92 -20.45
C GLY A 317 -12.01 13.00 -20.45
N ILE A 318 -11.35 12.48 -21.50
CA ILE A 318 -9.87 12.36 -21.64
C ILE A 318 -9.15 13.70 -21.45
N ALA A 319 -9.75 14.83 -21.84
CA ALA A 319 -9.14 16.15 -21.69
C ALA A 319 -8.97 16.57 -20.22
N GLY A 320 -9.96 16.26 -19.37
CA GLY A 320 -9.85 16.51 -17.93
C GLY A 320 -8.79 15.62 -17.26
N TRP A 321 -8.56 14.44 -17.82
CA TRP A 321 -7.49 13.54 -17.37
C TRP A 321 -6.11 14.02 -17.80
N ALA A 322 -5.93 14.48 -19.05
CA ALA A 322 -4.68 15.06 -19.50
C ALA A 322 -4.26 16.28 -18.66
N GLN A 323 -5.23 17.09 -18.21
CA GLN A 323 -4.98 18.20 -17.29
C GLN A 323 -4.53 17.70 -15.90
N LEU A 324 -5.24 16.76 -15.29
CA LEU A 324 -4.85 16.18 -14.00
C LEU A 324 -3.47 15.51 -14.07
N PHE A 325 -3.16 14.84 -15.18
CA PHE A 325 -1.82 14.30 -15.42
C PHE A 325 -0.76 15.37 -15.55
N GLY A 326 -1.05 16.45 -16.27
CA GLY A 326 -0.17 17.62 -16.33
C GLY A 326 0.10 18.17 -14.94
N GLU A 327 -0.93 18.32 -14.10
CA GLU A 327 -0.79 18.84 -12.73
C GLU A 327 0.03 17.92 -11.83
N VAL A 328 -0.23 16.60 -11.81
CA VAL A 328 0.53 15.64 -11.00
C VAL A 328 1.99 15.54 -11.46
N VAL A 329 2.25 15.55 -12.77
CA VAL A 329 3.61 15.52 -13.31
C VAL A 329 4.35 16.82 -12.97
N LEU A 330 3.72 17.99 -13.14
CA LEU A 330 4.32 19.29 -12.81
C LEU A 330 4.60 19.43 -11.30
N GLN A 331 3.73 18.90 -10.44
CA GLN A 331 3.98 18.84 -9.00
C GLN A 331 5.14 17.91 -8.64
N GLY A 332 5.27 16.77 -9.34
CA GLY A 332 6.40 15.83 -9.18
C GLY A 332 7.78 16.45 -9.51
N VAL A 333 7.83 17.51 -10.31
CA VAL A 333 9.06 18.30 -10.59
C VAL A 333 9.23 19.53 -9.67
N GLY A 334 8.42 19.66 -8.62
CA GLY A 334 8.55 20.72 -7.62
C GLY A 334 7.85 22.03 -7.97
N VAL A 335 7.06 22.07 -9.06
CA VAL A 335 6.25 23.25 -9.42
C VAL A 335 4.95 23.23 -8.63
N LYS A 336 4.90 24.00 -7.54
CA LYS A 336 3.67 24.21 -6.76
C LYS A 336 2.71 25.11 -7.54
N ASN A 337 1.78 24.51 -8.28
CA ASN A 337 0.67 25.26 -8.86
C ASN A 337 -0.33 25.65 -7.77
N GLY A 338 -0.10 26.84 -7.19
CA GLY A 338 -1.09 27.52 -6.37
C GLY A 338 -2.20 28.08 -7.26
N ARG A 339 -3.15 27.21 -7.65
CA ARG A 339 -4.52 27.47 -8.14
C ARG A 339 -4.94 26.35 -9.09
N ALA A 340 -5.96 25.59 -8.71
CA ALA A 340 -6.78 24.85 -9.69
C ALA A 340 -8.28 25.13 -9.42
N ARG A 341 -8.70 26.38 -9.60
CA ARG A 341 -10.07 26.66 -10.06
C ARG A 341 -10.13 26.23 -11.54
N GLY A 342 -10.33 24.95 -11.84
CA GLY A 342 -10.33 24.48 -13.24
C GLY A 342 -10.92 23.08 -13.49
N ILE A 343 -12.15 23.05 -14.03
CA ILE A 343 -12.84 22.11 -14.96
C ILE A 343 -12.87 20.59 -14.66
N GLY A 344 -11.87 19.98 -14.02
CA GLY A 344 -11.93 18.66 -13.41
C GLY A 344 -12.09 18.83 -11.90
N ARG A 345 -13.30 18.67 -11.37
CA ARG A 345 -13.55 18.95 -9.96
C ARG A 345 -13.08 17.75 -9.13
N ILE A 346 -11.85 17.79 -8.64
CA ILE A 346 -11.46 16.97 -7.48
C ILE A 346 -11.81 17.79 -6.24
N ASP A 347 -12.91 17.42 -5.59
CA ASP A 347 -13.22 17.96 -4.28
C ASP A 347 -12.36 17.21 -3.27
N HIS A 348 -11.39 17.92 -2.68
CA HIS A 348 -10.55 17.42 -1.59
C HIS A 348 -11.18 17.81 -0.27
N THR A 349 -11.28 16.85 0.64
CA THR A 349 -11.63 17.12 2.03
C THR A 349 -10.93 16.12 2.93
N ARG A 350 -10.66 16.54 4.17
CA ARG A 350 -10.17 15.62 5.20
C ARG A 350 -11.36 15.03 5.96
N ALA A 351 -11.18 13.82 6.47
CA ALA A 351 -12.19 13.09 7.21
C ALA A 351 -11.56 12.12 8.22
N ARG A 352 -12.27 11.81 9.30
CA ARG A 352 -11.93 10.70 10.19
C ARG A 352 -12.80 9.48 9.95
N ASP A 353 -14.04 9.70 9.53
CA ASP A 353 -15.02 8.69 9.14
C ASP A 353 -15.64 9.07 7.79
N VAL A 354 -15.66 8.14 6.85
CA VAL A 354 -16.27 8.31 5.53
C VAL A 354 -17.16 7.12 5.26
N ARG A 355 -18.45 7.34 5.11
CA ARG A 355 -19.40 6.30 4.70
C ARG A 355 -19.91 6.58 3.30
N VAL A 356 -19.84 5.58 2.43
CA VAL A 356 -20.25 5.68 1.03
C VAL A 356 -21.18 4.53 0.70
N VAL A 357 -22.40 4.84 0.29
CA VAL A 357 -23.36 3.88 -0.25
C VAL A 357 -23.40 4.03 -1.76
N VAL A 358 -23.21 2.91 -2.47
CA VAL A 358 -23.24 2.79 -3.93
C VAL A 358 -24.28 1.73 -4.31
N PRO A 359 -25.57 2.12 -4.48
CA PRO A 359 -26.66 1.17 -4.65
C PRO A 359 -26.52 0.24 -5.87
N ALA A 360 -25.85 0.71 -6.92
CA ALA A 360 -25.62 -0.08 -8.14
C ALA A 360 -24.53 -1.14 -7.99
N GLY A 361 -23.83 -1.16 -6.86
CA GLY A 361 -22.66 -2.00 -6.66
C GLY A 361 -21.44 -1.49 -7.41
N GLU A 362 -20.29 -1.47 -6.77
CA GLU A 362 -19.03 -1.05 -7.38
C GLU A 362 -17.84 -1.78 -6.75
N TYR A 363 -16.73 -1.89 -7.46
CA TYR A 363 -15.53 -2.51 -6.89
C TYR A 363 -14.86 -1.60 -5.87
N ALA A 364 -14.30 -2.23 -4.82
CA ALA A 364 -13.44 -1.60 -3.83
C ALA A 364 -12.04 -2.21 -3.81
N GLN A 365 -11.04 -1.37 -3.50
CA GLN A 365 -9.64 -1.76 -3.37
C GLN A 365 -8.99 -1.13 -2.14
N VAL A 366 -7.95 -1.79 -1.62
CA VAL A 366 -7.05 -1.28 -0.59
C VAL A 366 -5.60 -1.51 -1.00
N ASP A 367 -4.80 -0.44 -1.04
CA ASP A 367 -3.39 -0.44 -1.43
C ASP A 367 -3.10 -1.18 -2.76
N GLY A 368 -4.06 -1.17 -3.69
CA GLY A 368 -3.98 -1.86 -4.98
C GLY A 368 -4.51 -3.30 -4.98
N ASP A 369 -4.86 -3.88 -3.82
CA ASP A 369 -5.48 -5.19 -3.70
C ASP A 369 -7.01 -5.09 -3.79
N ILE A 370 -7.64 -5.95 -4.59
CA ILE A 370 -9.10 -5.97 -4.75
C ILE A 370 -9.78 -6.63 -3.56
N VAL A 371 -10.71 -5.90 -2.97
CA VAL A 371 -11.63 -6.41 -1.96
C VAL A 371 -12.82 -7.12 -2.61
N GLY A 372 -13.29 -6.59 -3.75
CA GLY A 372 -14.41 -7.12 -4.52
C GLY A 372 -15.50 -6.08 -4.71
N ARG A 373 -16.67 -6.53 -5.20
CA ARG A 373 -17.83 -5.67 -5.44
C ARG A 373 -18.61 -5.42 -4.15
N VAL A 374 -18.98 -4.17 -3.91
CA VAL A 374 -19.57 -3.69 -2.65
C VAL A 374 -20.75 -2.75 -2.92
N THR A 375 -21.72 -2.74 -2.01
CA THR A 375 -22.84 -1.77 -2.01
C THR A 375 -22.60 -0.62 -1.04
N GLU A 376 -21.70 -0.81 -0.08
CA GLU A 376 -21.36 0.18 0.93
C GLU A 376 -19.92 -0.01 1.39
N VAL A 377 -19.23 1.10 1.62
CA VAL A 377 -17.96 1.13 2.34
C VAL A 377 -18.01 2.15 3.48
N THR A 378 -17.33 1.84 4.58
CA THR A 378 -17.04 2.80 5.65
C THR A 378 -15.54 2.81 5.88
N ALA A 379 -14.89 3.93 5.60
CA ALA A 379 -13.48 4.14 5.89
C ALA A 379 -13.33 4.92 7.20
N ARG A 380 -12.38 4.51 8.06
CA ARG A 380 -12.02 5.23 9.28
C ARG A 380 -10.52 5.24 9.49
N VAL A 381 -10.00 6.29 10.10
CA VAL A 381 -8.60 6.35 10.56
C VAL A 381 -8.46 5.78 11.97
N ASP A 382 -7.34 5.13 12.24
CA ASP A 382 -6.89 4.73 13.57
C ASP A 382 -5.54 5.41 13.86
N PRO A 383 -5.55 6.57 14.54
CA PRO A 383 -4.37 7.42 14.64
C PRO A 383 -3.24 6.79 15.45
N GLY A 384 -2.01 6.86 14.93
CA GLY A 384 -0.80 6.36 15.59
C GLY A 384 -0.84 4.86 15.93
N ALA A 385 -1.72 4.09 15.30
CA ALA A 385 -1.99 2.71 15.68
C ALA A 385 -0.90 1.72 15.24
N LEU A 386 0.00 2.10 14.34
CA LEU A 386 1.11 1.27 13.89
C LEU A 386 2.44 1.97 14.12
N VAL A 387 3.34 1.32 14.86
CA VAL A 387 4.72 1.80 15.02
C VAL A 387 5.57 1.26 13.89
N VAL A 388 6.21 2.14 13.13
CA VAL A 388 7.12 1.78 12.04
C VAL A 388 8.53 2.30 12.26
N ARG A 389 9.52 1.58 11.73
CA ARG A 389 10.92 2.00 11.73
C ARG A 389 11.20 2.87 10.50
N VAL A 390 11.67 4.10 10.74
CA VAL A 390 12.07 5.06 9.70
C VAL A 390 13.52 5.48 9.89
N ALA A 391 14.12 6.11 8.86
CA ALA A 391 15.47 6.66 9.00
C ALA A 391 15.50 7.65 10.17
N ALA A 392 16.52 7.56 11.03
CA ALA A 392 16.69 8.51 12.12
C ALA A 392 16.94 9.91 11.53
N PRO A 393 16.33 10.97 12.09
CA PRO A 393 16.64 12.33 11.67
C PRO A 393 18.15 12.59 11.85
N ALA A 394 18.76 13.18 10.82
CA ALA A 394 20.19 13.48 10.75
C ALA A 394 20.62 14.56 11.75
#